data_AF-A0A1G9LRJ0-F1
#
_entry.id   AF-A0A1G9LRJ0-F1
#
_cell.length_a   1.000
_cell.length_b   1.000
_cell.length_c   1.000
_cell.angle_alpha   90.00
_cell.angle_beta   90.00
_cell.angle_gamma   90.00
#
_symmetry.space_group_name_H-M   'P 1'
#
loop_
_entity.id
_entity.type
_entity.pdbx_description
1 polymer ?
#
loop_
_entity_poly.entity_id
_entity_poly.type
_entity_poly.pdbx_seq_one_letter_code
_entity_poly.pdbx_strand_id
1 'polypeptide(L)' 'MKPALLLIKDALKIFIIFTACTLLFYFGLRAMHAEYQDYHRYDPPEGRAVKVFNQDNQEWVERLSIFFRLGE' A
#
# COMPACT_ATOMS: atom_id res chain seq x y z
N MET A 1 35.11 -17.79 16.77
CA MET A 1 33.93 -17.13 17.40
C MET A 1 33.94 -15.60 17.32
N LYS A 2 35.12 -14.95 17.19
CA LYS A 2 35.24 -13.49 17.04
C LYS A 2 34.66 -12.87 15.74
N PRO A 3 34.70 -13.52 14.55
CA PRO A 3 34.26 -12.86 13.31
C PRO A 3 32.74 -12.70 13.22
N ALA A 4 31.98 -13.66 13.76
CA ALA A 4 30.51 -13.58 13.79
C ALA A 4 30.02 -12.38 14.62
N LEU A 5 30.72 -12.04 15.70
CA LEU A 5 30.34 -10.94 16.60
C LEU A 5 30.54 -9.56 15.94
N LEU A 6 31.54 -9.43 15.06
CA LEU A 6 31.77 -8.22 14.27
C LEU A 6 30.69 -8.06 13.18
N LEU A 7 30.36 -9.14 12.48
CA LEU A 7 29.30 -9.14 11.46
C LEU A 7 27.93 -8.76 12.03
N ILE A 8 27.58 -9.28 13.22
CA ILE A 8 26.33 -8.93 13.90
C ILE A 8 26.29 -7.45 14.26
N LYS A 9 27.42 -6.87 14.69
CA LYS A 9 27.51 -5.45 15.03
C LYS A 9 27.33 -4.55 13.81
N ASP A 10 27.93 -4.92 12.69
CA ASP A 10 27.79 -4.18 11.42
C ASP A 10 26.36 -4.29 10.86
N ALA A 11 25.77 -5.48 10.91
CA ALA A 11 24.37 -5.70 10.54
C ALA A 11 23.40 -4.89 11.42
N LEU A 12 23.64 -4.84 12.73
CA LEU A 12 22.85 -4.03 13.66
C LEU A 12 22.94 -2.54 13.33
N LYS A 13 24.13 -2.04 12.99
CA LYS A 13 24.33 -0.64 12.57
C LYS A 13 23.52 -0.31 11.31
N ILE A 14 23.57 -1.19 10.31
CA ILE A 14 22.81 -1.02 9.06
C ILE A 14 21.31 -1.08 9.35
N PHE A 15 20.87 -2.02 10.20
CA PHE A 15 19.47 -2.17 10.59
C PHE A 15 18.91 -0.92 11.29
N ILE A 16 19.70 -0.30 12.17
CA ILE A 16 19.31 0.95 12.85
C ILE A 16 19.17 2.09 11.83
N ILE A 17 20.14 2.24 10.92
CA ILE A 17 20.08 3.29 9.88
C ILE A 17 18.88 3.06 8.95
N PHE A 18 18.64 1.82 8.54
CA PHE A 18 17.50 1.45 7.72
C PHE A 18 16.19 1.77 8.42
N THR A 19 16.04 1.38 9.69
CA THR A 19 14.82 1.65 10.48
C THR A 19 14.59 3.15 10.66
N ALA A 20 15.64 3.92 10.96
CA ALA A 20 15.54 5.37 11.06
C ALA A 20 15.09 6.01 9.73
N CYS A 21 15.64 5.52 8.61
CA CYS A 21 15.25 5.94 7.27
C CYS A 21 13.78 5.59 6.98
N THR A 22 13.35 4.37 7.28
CA THR A 22 11.94 3.93 7.14
C THR A 22 10.98 4.81 7.95
N LEU A 23 11.34 5.13 9.19
CA LEU A 23 10.53 6.00 10.04
C LEU A 23 10.45 7.42 9.47
N LEU A 24 11.56 7.99 9.04
CA LEU A 24 11.59 9.32 8.39
C LEU A 24 10.64 9.35 7.18
N PHE A 25 10.74 8.36 6.30
CA PHE A 25 9.83 8.26 5.14
C PHE A 25 8.38 8.06 5.55
N TYR A 26 8.10 7.22 6.55
CA TYR A 26 6.74 7.00 7.04
C TYR A 26 6.11 8.31 7.55
N PHE A 27 6.83 9.06 8.39
CA PHE A 27 6.35 10.34 8.89
C PHE A 27 6.25 11.39 7.78
N GLY A 28 7.20 11.43 6.85
CA GLY A 28 7.15 12.30 5.68
C GLY A 28 5.93 12.03 4.80
N LEU A 29 5.68 10.77 4.45
CA LEU A 29 4.48 10.36 3.70
C LEU A 29 3.20 10.65 4.47
N ARG A 30 3.18 10.42 5.78
CA ARG A 30 2.01 10.73 6.63
C ARG A 30 1.72 12.23 6.66
N ALA A 31 2.75 13.08 6.72
CA ALA A 31 2.59 14.53 6.65
C ALA A 31 2.05 14.97 5.28
N MET A 32 2.61 14.41 4.19
CA MET A 32 2.10 14.65 2.84
C MET A 32 0.66 14.15 2.66
N HIS A 33 0.31 13.02 3.27
CA HIS A 33 -1.04 12.47 3.22
C HIS A 33 -2.05 13.35 3.96
N ALA A 34 -1.67 13.91 5.12
CA ALA A 34 -2.52 14.85 5.85
C ALA A 34 -2.85 16.09 5.01
N GLU A 35 -1.89 16.62 4.25
CA GLU A 35 -2.10 17.73 3.30
C GLU A 35 -3.01 17.32 2.13
N TYR A 36 -2.83 16.11 1.60
CA TYR A 36 -3.68 15.58 0.52
C TYR A 36 -5.13 15.30 0.94
N GLN A 37 -5.36 15.05 2.22
CA GLN A 37 -6.70 14.77 2.74
C GLN A 37 -7.56 16.03 2.84
N ASP A 38 -6.94 17.21 2.93
CA ASP A 38 -7.61 18.52 2.89
C ASP A 38 -7.88 19.02 1.46
N TYR A 39 -7.18 18.44 0.48
CA TYR A 39 -7.35 18.73 -0.94
C TYR A 39 -8.62 18.03 -1.50
N HIS A 40 -9.79 18.58 -1.16
CA HIS A 40 -11.08 18.51 -1.86
C HIS A 40 -11.23 17.38 -2.88
N ARG A 41 -11.40 16.15 -2.37
CA ARG A 41 -11.60 15.00 -3.25
C ARG A 41 -13.09 14.83 -3.57
N TYR A 42 -13.50 15.59 -4.58
CA TYR A 42 -14.76 15.53 -5.32
C TYR A 42 -16.00 15.92 -4.53
N ASP A 43 -16.71 16.93 -5.02
CA ASP A 43 -18.13 17.05 -4.73
C ASP A 43 -18.81 15.72 -5.09
N PRO A 44 -19.59 15.11 -4.18
CA PRO A 44 -20.31 13.90 -4.50
C PRO A 44 -21.19 14.17 -5.73
N PRO A 45 -21.25 13.23 -6.71
CA PRO A 45 -22.00 13.46 -7.92
C PRO A 45 -23.48 13.70 -7.57
N GLU A 46 -24.00 14.90 -7.87
CA GLU A 46 -25.42 15.18 -7.73
C GLU A 46 -26.18 14.43 -8.84
N GLY A 47 -26.73 13.27 -8.48
CA GLY A 47 -27.52 12.46 -9.40
C GLY A 47 -27.84 11.08 -8.82
N ARG A 48 -28.91 10.46 -9.33
CA ARG A 48 -29.28 9.08 -8.98
C ARG A 48 -28.17 8.14 -9.49
N ALA A 49 -27.19 7.86 -8.63
CA ALA A 49 -26.13 6.92 -8.93
C ALA A 49 -26.75 5.52 -9.09
N VAL A 50 -26.99 5.12 -10.35
CA VAL A 50 -27.39 3.76 -10.66
C VAL A 50 -26.18 2.88 -10.43
N LYS A 51 -26.22 2.06 -9.38
CA LYS A 51 -25.20 1.04 -9.12
C LYS A 51 -25.32 -0.02 -10.22
N VAL A 52 -24.51 0.12 -11.28
CA VAL A 52 -24.47 -0.83 -12.42
C VAL A 52 -23.83 -2.17 -12.03
N PHE A 53 -23.28 -2.28 -10.82
CA PHE A 53 -22.61 -3.48 -10.34
C PHE A 53 -23.43 -4.19 -9.27
N ASN A 54 -24.16 -5.23 -9.68
CA ASN A 54 -24.69 -6.24 -8.75
C ASN A 54 -23.57 -7.22 -8.43
N GLN A 55 -23.17 -7.23 -7.16
CA GLN A 55 -22.25 -8.21 -6.63
C GLN A 55 -23.08 -9.44 -6.26
N ASP A 56 -23.71 -10.05 -7.26
CA ASP A 56 -24.16 -11.43 -7.11
C ASP A 56 -22.93 -12.28 -6.84
N ASN A 57 -23.13 -13.35 -6.06
CA ASN A 57 -22.12 -14.20 -5.44
C ASN A 57 -21.28 -14.98 -6.47
N GLN A 58 -20.61 -14.26 -7.36
CA GLN A 58 -19.81 -14.78 -8.44
C GLN A 58 -18.50 -15.27 -7.83
N GLU A 59 -18.29 -16.58 -7.88
CA GLU A 59 -17.13 -17.22 -7.28
C GLU A 59 -15.86 -16.55 -7.79
N TRP A 60 -14.98 -16.18 -6.86
CA TRP A 60 -13.67 -15.59 -7.12
C TRP A 60 -12.85 -16.39 -8.16
N VAL A 61 -13.10 -17.69 -8.26
CA VAL A 61 -12.53 -18.61 -9.26
C VAL A 61 -12.94 -18.24 -10.68
N GLU A 62 -14.22 -17.93 -10.90
CA GLU A 62 -14.73 -17.57 -12.21
C GLU A 62 -14.10 -16.25 -12.70
N ARG A 63 -13.96 -15.27 -11.79
CA ARG A 63 -13.26 -14.00 -12.08
C ARG A 63 -11.80 -14.21 -12.46
N LEU A 64 -11.09 -15.10 -11.76
CA LEU A 64 -9.70 -15.42 -12.08
C LEU A 64 -9.59 -16.05 -13.48
N SER A 65 -10.52 -16.95 -13.83
CA SER A 65 -10.54 -17.59 -15.15
C SER A 65 -10.79 -16.60 -16.29
N ILE A 66 -11.65 -15.60 -16.07
CA ILE A 66 -11.96 -14.53 -17.02
C ILE A 66 -10.73 -13.64 -17.23
N PHE A 67 -10.07 -13.24 -16.15
CA PHE A 67 -8.82 -12.45 -16.19
C PHE A 67 -7.75 -13.12 -17.05
N PHE A 68 -7.50 -14.42 -16.84
CA PHE A 68 -6.51 -15.18 -17.62
C PHE A 68 -6.92 -15.40 -19.09
N ARG A 69 -8.22 -15.40 -19.40
CA ARG A 69 -8.73 -15.57 -20.78
C ARG A 69 -8.73 -14.29 -21.59
N LEU A 70 -9.09 -13.17 -20.97
CA LEU A 70 -9.22 -11.88 -21.63
C LEU A 70 -7.92 -11.06 -21.62
N GLY A 71 -6.97 -11.37 -20.72
CA GLY A 71 -5.62 -10.81 -20.79
C GLY A 71 -5.54 -9.32 -20.46
N GLU A 72 -6.39 -8.84 -19.56
CA GLU A 72 -6.28 -7.52 -18.90
C GLU A 72 -5.95 -7.75 -17.43
#